data_AF-S4PS49-F1
#
_entry.id   AF-S4PS49-F1
#
_cell.length_a   1.000
_cell.length_b   1.000
_cell.length_c   1.000
_cell.angle_alpha   90.00
_cell.angle_beta   90.00
_cell.angle_gamma   90.00
#
_symmetry.space_group_name_H-M   'P 1'
#
loop_
_entity.id
_entity.type
_entity.pdbx_description
1 polymer ?
#
loop_
_entity_poly.entity_id
_entity_poly.type
_entity_poly.pdbx_seq_one_letter_code
_entity_poly.pdbx_strand_id
1 'polypeptide(L)'
;MRMSTMTEEGVQEVKIEACERLLGHRVTEKMRTKKVDGILNRLHVAVPSPRDTKARPPVLPPGVLAKQEKRAERETRKRKLEREIELEQGDDYVLDLQKNYADIAEEERHDPIPEFWEGHNVADYIDPDIFEKLADLEKEEELRTAGGLYAVPKIELDETMKEIRELARQIRNKKAVLKDESRLIKQSTKPVMPRTSRARDRDRSTTKLRDEMEKLGVDMSDTKKANFTKTRSRSRSQSATVAKRARVDSRTRSVSRPARDEQGVKDVAMQKRAKNLAHVAIAKKTKKMGLKGEADRFIGTKKPKHLYAGKRGIGKTDRR
;
A
#
# COMPACT_ATOMS: atom_id res chain seq x y z
N MET A 1 77.43 40.01 -10.55
CA MET A 1 76.55 40.10 -11.75
C MET A 1 76.36 41.57 -12.13
N ARG A 2 76.24 41.85 -13.44
CA ARG A 2 75.75 43.16 -13.93
C ARG A 2 74.23 43.02 -14.14
N MET A 3 73.44 43.97 -13.65
CA MET A 3 72.00 43.99 -13.86
C MET A 3 71.59 45.33 -14.47
N SER A 4 70.62 45.29 -15.38
CA SER A 4 70.07 46.48 -16.03
C SER A 4 68.55 46.45 -15.93
N THR A 5 67.96 47.48 -15.34
CA THR A 5 66.50 47.66 -15.28
C THR A 5 65.91 48.19 -16.58
N MET A 6 66.76 48.56 -17.54
CA MET A 6 66.35 49.09 -18.85
C MET A 6 66.25 47.99 -19.91
N THR A 7 67.11 46.97 -19.85
CA THR A 7 67.07 45.80 -20.77
C THR A 7 66.42 44.57 -20.13
N GLU A 8 66.07 44.64 -18.84
CA GLU A 8 65.56 43.52 -18.01
C GLU A 8 66.52 42.31 -17.88
N GLU A 9 67.70 42.41 -18.47
CA GLU A 9 68.75 41.40 -18.42
C GLU A 9 69.41 41.34 -17.03
N GLY A 10 69.61 40.12 -16.55
CA GLY A 10 70.29 39.86 -15.27
C GLY A 10 69.45 40.17 -14.02
N VAL A 11 68.26 40.77 -14.14
CA VAL A 11 67.39 41.06 -12.98
C VAL A 11 66.90 39.77 -12.32
N GLN A 12 66.49 38.78 -13.11
CA GLN A 12 66.11 37.45 -12.59
C GLN A 12 67.31 36.68 -12.04
N GLU A 13 68.47 36.77 -12.68
CA GLU A 13 69.69 36.08 -12.27
C GLU A 13 70.17 36.57 -10.90
N VAL A 14 70.21 37.89 -10.68
CA VAL A 14 70.57 38.49 -9.38
C VAL A 14 69.57 38.08 -8.30
N LYS A 15 68.27 38.00 -8.62
CA LYS A 15 67.25 37.52 -7.69
C LYS A 15 67.49 36.06 -7.31
N ILE A 16 67.75 35.18 -8.28
CA ILE A 16 68.04 33.76 -8.03
C ILE A 16 69.29 33.65 -7.16
N GLU A 17 70.38 34.34 -7.51
CA GLU A 17 71.64 34.28 -6.77
C GLU A 17 71.48 34.79 -5.32
N ALA A 18 70.76 35.90 -5.12
CA ALA A 18 70.48 36.43 -3.80
C ALA A 18 69.61 35.47 -2.96
N CYS A 19 68.59 34.86 -3.56
CA CYS A 19 67.73 33.88 -2.89
C CYS A 19 68.49 32.59 -2.55
N GLU A 20 69.33 32.07 -3.44
CA GLU A 20 70.14 30.86 -3.21
C GLU A 20 71.17 31.08 -2.11
N ARG A 21 71.90 32.21 -2.12
CA ARG A 21 72.84 32.57 -1.05
C ARG A 21 72.14 32.64 0.31
N LEU A 22 70.98 33.30 0.36
CA LEU A 22 70.19 33.41 1.58
C LEU A 22 69.64 32.05 2.03
N LEU A 23 69.17 31.21 1.11
CA LEU A 23 68.72 29.85 1.41
C LEU A 23 69.87 29.00 1.96
N GLY A 24 71.08 29.10 1.40
CA GLY A 24 72.28 28.44 1.91
C GLY A 24 72.52 28.79 3.38
N HIS A 25 72.58 30.07 3.72
CA HIS A 25 72.72 30.51 5.11
C HIS A 25 71.59 29.99 6.01
N ARG A 26 70.33 30.12 5.58
CA ARG A 26 69.18 29.64 6.38
C ARG A 26 69.17 28.13 6.57
N VAL A 27 69.57 27.35 5.58
CA VAL A 27 69.66 25.89 5.69
C VAL A 27 70.76 25.51 6.68
N THR A 28 71.94 26.16 6.63
CA THR A 28 73.01 25.91 7.61
C THR A 28 72.58 26.25 9.04
N GLU A 29 71.91 27.38 9.26
CA GLU A 29 71.35 27.74 10.56
C GLU A 29 70.28 26.74 11.02
N LYS A 30 69.41 26.31 10.11
CA LYS A 30 68.34 25.36 10.41
C LYS A 30 68.90 23.99 10.76
N MET A 31 69.94 23.52 10.06
CA MET A 31 70.69 22.28 10.37
C MET A 31 71.36 22.32 11.75
N ARG A 32 71.77 23.51 12.22
CA ARG A 32 72.28 23.68 13.59
C ARG A 32 71.19 23.50 14.67
N THR A 33 69.91 23.58 14.31
CA THR A 33 68.79 23.39 15.24
C THR A 33 68.22 21.96 15.18
N LYS A 34 67.67 21.48 16.30
CA LYS A 34 66.95 20.17 16.38
C LYS A 34 65.60 20.15 15.62
N LYS A 35 65.23 21.24 14.94
CA LYS A 35 63.98 21.33 14.17
C LYS A 35 64.05 20.56 12.84
N VAL A 36 65.24 20.12 12.41
CA VAL A 36 65.42 19.31 11.20
C VAL A 36 64.87 17.90 11.39
N ASP A 37 65.08 17.29 12.57
CA ASP A 37 64.68 15.91 12.85
C ASP A 37 63.17 15.70 12.68
N GLY A 38 62.36 16.70 13.03
CA GLY A 38 60.89 16.65 12.83
C GLY A 38 60.44 16.75 11.36
N ILE A 39 61.30 17.19 10.44
CA ILE A 39 61.01 17.33 9.00
C ILE A 39 61.69 16.23 8.18
N LEU A 40 62.61 15.48 8.79
CA LEU A 40 63.43 14.47 8.11
C LEU A 40 62.60 13.41 7.38
N ASN A 41 61.45 13.01 7.95
CA ASN A 41 60.51 12.10 7.32
C ASN A 41 59.91 12.62 5.99
N ARG A 42 59.83 13.94 5.79
CA ARG A 42 59.35 14.56 4.55
C ARG A 42 60.45 14.73 3.50
N LEU A 43 61.71 14.80 3.95
CA LEU A 43 62.89 14.90 3.09
C LEU A 43 63.35 13.52 2.60
N HIS A 44 63.07 12.47 3.37
CA HIS A 44 63.43 11.11 3.05
C HIS A 44 62.56 10.55 1.91
N VAL A 45 63.16 10.34 0.73
CA VAL A 45 62.55 9.62 -0.39
C VAL A 45 62.88 8.14 -0.26
N ALA A 46 61.86 7.29 -0.08
CA ALA A 46 62.06 5.86 0.03
C ALA A 46 62.42 5.24 -1.33
N VAL A 47 63.57 4.57 -1.40
CA VAL A 47 63.97 3.78 -2.58
C VAL A 47 63.53 2.34 -2.35
N PRO A 48 62.60 1.80 -3.16
CA PRO A 48 62.12 0.43 -2.97
C PRO A 48 63.23 -0.57 -3.27
N SER A 49 63.43 -1.55 -2.37
CA SER A 49 64.31 -2.68 -2.64
C SER A 49 63.67 -3.62 -3.67
N PRO A 50 64.44 -4.18 -4.63
CA PRO A 50 63.91 -5.11 -5.61
C PRO A 50 63.47 -6.40 -4.91
N ARG A 51 62.16 -6.62 -4.85
CA ARG A 51 61.55 -7.79 -4.18
C ARG A 51 61.38 -8.98 -5.13
N ASP A 52 60.90 -8.73 -6.35
CA ASP A 52 60.55 -9.74 -7.35
C ASP A 52 61.22 -9.39 -8.70
N THR A 53 61.37 -10.37 -9.61
CA THR A 53 61.89 -10.16 -10.98
C THR A 53 60.83 -9.68 -11.99
N LYS A 54 59.61 -9.35 -11.53
CA LYS A 54 58.51 -8.89 -12.38
C LYS A 54 58.61 -7.39 -12.64
N ALA A 55 58.76 -7.00 -13.90
CA ALA A 55 58.70 -5.60 -14.31
C ALA A 55 57.28 -5.05 -14.13
N ARG A 56 57.16 -3.84 -13.57
CA ARG A 56 55.89 -3.10 -13.41
C ARG A 56 56.01 -1.75 -14.12
N PRO A 57 56.06 -1.73 -15.47
CA PRO A 57 56.20 -0.49 -16.22
C PRO A 57 54.94 0.39 -16.06
N PRO A 58 55.07 1.72 -16.19
CA PRO A 58 53.91 2.59 -16.26
C PRO A 58 53.12 2.31 -17.55
N VAL A 59 51.82 2.05 -17.42
CA VAL A 59 50.93 1.82 -18.57
C VAL A 59 50.37 3.16 -19.04
N LEU A 60 51.02 3.74 -20.05
CA LEU A 60 50.57 4.97 -20.72
C LEU A 60 49.84 4.61 -22.01
N PRO A 61 48.52 4.87 -22.13
CA PRO A 61 47.80 4.60 -23.37
C PRO A 61 48.34 5.46 -24.52
N PRO A 62 48.45 4.92 -25.75
CA PRO A 62 49.01 5.65 -26.89
C PRO A 62 48.23 6.93 -27.21
N GLY A 63 46.90 6.95 -26.98
CA GLY A 63 46.06 8.13 -27.18
C GLY A 63 46.42 9.32 -26.27
N VAL A 64 47.05 9.09 -25.12
CA VAL A 64 47.52 10.17 -24.23
C VAL A 64 48.78 10.84 -24.80
N LEU A 65 49.70 10.05 -25.34
CA LEU A 65 50.93 10.55 -25.96
C LEU A 65 50.62 11.36 -27.22
N ALA A 66 49.78 10.82 -28.11
CA ALA A 66 49.32 11.54 -29.30
C ALA A 66 48.61 12.86 -28.94
N LYS A 67 47.88 12.91 -27.82
CA LYS A 67 47.24 14.14 -27.34
C LYS A 67 48.26 15.15 -26.79
N GLN A 68 49.36 14.70 -26.19
CA GLN A 68 50.44 15.58 -25.73
C GLN A 68 51.19 16.20 -26.91
N GLU A 69 51.50 15.40 -27.94
CA GLU A 69 52.14 15.86 -29.18
C GLU A 69 51.29 16.93 -29.89
N LYS A 70 50.01 16.65 -30.12
CA LYS A 70 49.07 17.62 -30.71
C LYS A 70 48.94 18.92 -29.91
N ARG A 71 49.04 18.83 -28.57
CA ARG A 71 49.03 20.02 -27.70
C ARG A 71 50.32 20.83 -27.83
N ALA A 72 51.46 20.16 -28.00
CA ALA A 72 52.74 20.81 -28.24
C ALA A 72 52.78 21.50 -29.62
N GLU A 73 52.15 20.89 -30.63
CA GLU A 73 52.01 21.42 -32.00
C GLU A 73 51.01 22.59 -32.12
N ARG A 74 50.48 23.10 -31.00
CA ARG A 74 49.55 24.25 -30.91
C ARG A 74 48.29 24.08 -31.79
N GLU A 75 47.90 22.86 -32.14
CA GLU A 75 46.78 22.65 -33.06
C GLU A 75 45.46 23.16 -32.44
N THR A 76 44.83 24.06 -33.17
CA THR A 76 43.93 25.12 -32.69
C THR A 76 42.45 24.74 -32.69
N ARG A 77 42.08 23.57 -32.17
CA ARG A 77 40.66 23.23 -31.96
C ARG A 77 40.43 22.67 -30.55
N LYS A 78 40.04 23.57 -29.65
CA LYS A 78 39.50 23.16 -28.35
C LYS A 78 38.18 22.43 -28.61
N ARG A 79 38.09 21.17 -28.17
CA ARG A 79 36.82 20.45 -28.14
C ARG A 79 35.87 21.22 -27.23
N LYS A 80 34.62 21.43 -27.67
CA LYS A 80 33.58 21.98 -26.80
C LYS A 80 33.48 21.10 -25.54
N LEU A 81 33.59 21.72 -24.38
CA LEU A 81 33.40 21.03 -23.10
C LEU A 81 31.92 21.03 -22.74
N GLU A 82 31.51 20.10 -21.88
CA GLU A 82 30.12 20.01 -21.43
C GLU A 82 29.63 21.34 -20.82
N ARG A 83 30.51 22.02 -20.07
CA ARG A 83 30.24 23.33 -19.50
C ARG A 83 29.98 24.41 -20.54
N GLU A 84 30.63 24.34 -21.70
CA GLU A 84 30.40 25.32 -22.77
C GLU A 84 29.05 25.07 -23.45
N ILE A 85 28.63 23.80 -23.56
CA ILE A 85 27.32 23.40 -24.09
C ILE A 85 26.20 23.83 -23.12
N GLU A 86 26.39 23.62 -21.82
CA GLU A 86 25.49 24.08 -20.75
C GLU A 86 25.28 25.60 -20.81
N LEU A 87 26.36 26.38 -20.96
CA LEU A 87 26.27 27.85 -21.08
C LEU A 87 25.59 28.32 -22.38
N GLU A 88 25.72 27.55 -23.47
CA GLU A 88 25.11 27.86 -24.77
C GLU A 88 23.60 27.57 -24.77
N GLN A 89 23.17 26.49 -24.12
CA GLN A 89 21.77 26.07 -24.04
C GLN A 89 21.01 26.71 -22.87
N GLY A 90 21.70 27.15 -21.82
CA GLY A 90 21.10 27.84 -20.68
C GLY A 90 20.04 26.98 -19.99
N ASP A 91 18.80 27.49 -19.94
CA ASP A 91 17.68 26.84 -19.26
C ASP A 91 17.15 25.58 -20.00
N ASP A 92 17.44 25.44 -21.30
CA ASP A 92 17.01 24.28 -22.11
C ASP A 92 17.97 23.08 -21.98
N TYR A 93 19.08 23.25 -21.26
CA TYR A 93 20.09 22.21 -21.10
C TYR A 93 19.59 21.08 -20.19
N VAL A 94 19.59 19.85 -20.72
CA VAL A 94 19.40 18.61 -19.96
C VAL A 94 20.60 17.70 -20.20
N LEU A 95 21.27 17.29 -19.11
CA LEU A 95 22.39 16.37 -19.18
C LEU A 95 21.90 14.98 -19.62
N ASP A 96 22.12 14.65 -20.89
CA ASP A 96 21.93 13.29 -21.41
C ASP A 96 23.14 12.41 -21.03
N LEU A 97 22.88 11.37 -20.25
CA LEU A 97 23.87 10.37 -19.83
C LEU A 97 24.09 9.28 -20.89
N GLN A 98 23.10 9.04 -21.75
CA GLN A 98 23.10 7.99 -22.76
C GLN A 98 23.87 8.40 -24.02
N LYS A 99 23.97 9.71 -24.32
CA LYS A 99 24.59 10.24 -25.55
C LYS A 99 25.97 9.67 -25.94
N ASN A 100 26.80 9.31 -24.95
CA ASN A 100 28.19 8.89 -25.15
C ASN A 100 28.39 7.36 -25.15
N TYR A 101 27.33 6.56 -25.13
CA TYR A 101 27.45 5.11 -25.24
C TYR A 101 27.94 4.72 -26.64
N ALA A 102 29.18 4.25 -26.74
CA ALA A 102 29.84 3.98 -28.01
C ALA A 102 29.58 2.56 -28.55
N ASP A 103 29.27 1.62 -27.66
CA ASP A 103 29.12 0.20 -28.01
C ASP A 103 27.72 -0.15 -28.55
N ILE A 104 26.75 0.75 -28.37
CA ILE A 104 25.34 0.57 -28.71
C ILE A 104 25.02 1.34 -30.00
N ALA A 105 24.20 0.74 -30.87
CA ALA A 105 23.67 1.39 -32.06
C ALA A 105 22.99 2.73 -31.72
N GLU A 106 23.10 3.72 -32.61
CA GLU A 106 22.56 5.07 -32.35
C GLU A 106 21.02 5.06 -32.19
N GLU A 107 20.33 4.14 -32.85
CA GLU A 107 18.87 4.00 -32.79
C GLU A 107 18.39 3.47 -31.44
N GLU A 108 19.15 2.56 -30.83
CA GLU A 108 18.77 1.86 -29.58
C GLU A 108 19.30 2.56 -28.33
N ARG A 109 20.16 3.57 -28.49
CA ARG A 109 20.87 4.24 -27.39
C ARG A 109 19.93 4.90 -26.38
N HIS A 110 18.79 5.37 -26.87
CA HIS A 110 17.78 6.09 -26.09
C HIS A 110 16.56 5.21 -25.76
N ASP A 111 16.63 3.91 -26.05
CA ASP A 111 15.51 3.01 -25.76
C ASP A 111 15.33 2.82 -24.24
N PRO A 112 14.08 2.86 -23.74
CA PRO A 112 13.81 2.65 -22.32
C PRO A 112 13.99 1.18 -21.95
N ILE A 113 14.93 0.90 -21.04
CA ILE A 113 15.19 -0.45 -20.53
C ILE A 113 14.12 -0.82 -19.49
N PRO A 114 13.33 -1.89 -19.67
CA PRO A 114 12.39 -2.36 -18.66
C PRO A 114 13.12 -2.90 -17.43
N GLU A 115 12.84 -2.37 -16.25
CA GLU A 115 13.49 -2.80 -15.00
C GLU A 115 12.71 -3.92 -14.29
N PHE A 116 11.37 -3.86 -14.30
CA PHE A 116 10.50 -4.75 -13.54
C PHE A 116 9.39 -5.34 -14.41
N TRP A 117 9.08 -6.62 -14.17
CA TRP A 117 7.97 -7.34 -14.78
C TRP A 117 7.26 -8.22 -13.75
N GLU A 118 5.96 -7.98 -13.52
CA GLU A 118 5.10 -8.78 -12.61
C GLU A 118 5.72 -9.06 -11.22
N GLY A 119 6.45 -8.08 -10.67
CA GLY A 119 7.10 -8.19 -9.36
C GLY A 119 8.49 -8.83 -9.36
N HIS A 120 9.04 -9.15 -10.52
CA HIS A 120 10.39 -9.67 -10.72
C HIS A 120 11.26 -8.62 -11.43
N ASN A 121 12.57 -8.64 -11.18
CA ASN A 121 13.51 -7.73 -11.85
C ASN A 121 13.97 -8.37 -13.16
N VAL A 122 13.97 -7.60 -14.24
CA VAL A 122 14.42 -8.08 -15.56
C VAL A 122 15.94 -8.33 -15.57
N ALA A 123 16.71 -7.50 -14.85
CA ALA A 123 18.17 -7.61 -14.77
C ALA A 123 18.66 -8.97 -14.25
N ASP A 124 17.87 -9.65 -13.42
CA ASP A 124 18.20 -10.96 -12.87
C ASP A 124 18.15 -12.08 -13.93
N TYR A 125 17.49 -11.83 -15.07
CA TYR A 125 17.27 -12.78 -16.16
C TYR A 125 18.08 -12.47 -17.43
N ILE A 126 18.98 -11.48 -17.40
CA ILE A 126 19.84 -11.14 -18.54
C ILE A 126 21.05 -12.08 -18.56
N ASP A 127 21.03 -13.05 -19.47
CA ASP A 127 22.08 -14.05 -19.65
C ASP A 127 22.29 -14.32 -21.15
N PRO A 128 23.53 -14.36 -21.66
CA PRO A 128 23.79 -14.69 -23.07
C PRO A 128 23.19 -16.04 -23.51
N ASP A 129 23.09 -17.01 -22.61
CA ASP A 129 22.67 -18.39 -22.91
C ASP A 129 21.21 -18.68 -22.50
N ILE A 130 20.38 -17.64 -22.30
CA ILE A 130 19.01 -17.77 -21.77
C ILE A 130 18.12 -18.67 -22.64
N PHE A 131 18.29 -18.62 -23.96
CA PHE A 131 17.48 -19.42 -24.89
C PHE A 131 17.80 -20.92 -24.83
N GLU A 132 19.06 -21.28 -24.60
CA GLU A 132 19.45 -22.69 -24.45
C GLU A 132 18.86 -23.27 -23.16
N LYS A 133 18.97 -22.52 -22.05
CA LYS A 133 18.36 -22.89 -20.76
C LYS A 133 16.83 -23.02 -20.86
N LEU A 134 16.19 -22.12 -21.61
CA LEU A 134 14.75 -22.18 -21.84
C LEU A 134 14.36 -23.43 -22.65
N ALA A 135 15.09 -23.74 -23.73
CA ALA A 135 14.81 -24.91 -24.55
C ALA A 135 14.95 -26.23 -23.77
N ASP A 136 15.90 -26.32 -22.84
CA ASP A 136 16.05 -27.50 -21.99
C ASP A 136 14.93 -27.62 -20.95
N LEU A 137 14.46 -26.49 -20.38
CA LEU A 137 13.29 -26.46 -19.50
C LEU A 137 12.00 -26.86 -20.25
N GLU A 138 11.82 -26.40 -21.48
CA GLU A 138 10.67 -26.76 -22.31
C GLU A 138 10.63 -28.27 -22.59
N LYS A 139 11.77 -28.89 -22.95
CA LYS A 139 11.87 -30.35 -23.09
C LYS A 139 11.53 -31.09 -21.80
N GLU A 140 11.95 -30.56 -20.65
CA GLU A 140 11.63 -31.17 -19.35
C GLU A 140 10.13 -31.08 -19.04
N GLU A 141 9.49 -29.94 -19.33
CA GLU A 141 8.04 -29.77 -19.18
C GLU A 141 7.25 -30.67 -20.15
N GLU A 142 7.71 -30.88 -21.38
CA GLU A 142 7.13 -31.84 -22.31
C GLU A 142 7.16 -33.27 -21.76
N LEU A 143 8.27 -33.68 -21.13
CA LEU A 143 8.36 -34.99 -20.47
C LEU A 143 7.43 -35.09 -19.27
N ARG A 144 7.30 -34.03 -18.45
CA ARG A 144 6.39 -33.99 -17.29
C ARG A 144 4.93 -34.06 -17.70
N THR A 145 4.56 -33.34 -18.75
CA THR A 145 3.20 -33.34 -19.30
C THR A 145 2.86 -34.68 -19.95
N ALA A 146 3.78 -35.27 -20.74
CA ALA A 146 3.63 -36.62 -21.30
C ALA A 146 3.52 -37.69 -20.20
N GLY A 147 4.24 -37.52 -19.10
CA GLY A 147 4.13 -38.35 -17.89
C GLY A 147 2.82 -38.16 -17.11
N GLY A 148 1.95 -37.23 -17.53
CA GLY A 148 0.64 -37.00 -16.90
C GLY A 148 0.71 -36.31 -15.54
N LEU A 149 1.83 -35.67 -15.17
CA LEU A 149 2.01 -35.03 -13.86
C LEU A 149 0.92 -33.97 -13.56
N TYR A 150 0.52 -33.22 -14.58
CA TYR A 150 -0.49 -32.16 -14.47
C TYR A 150 -1.92 -32.63 -14.76
N ALA A 151 -2.13 -33.92 -15.06
CA ALA A 151 -3.47 -34.45 -15.24
C ALA A 151 -4.16 -34.52 -13.87
N VAL A 152 -5.09 -33.60 -13.63
CA VAL A 152 -5.93 -33.65 -12.42
C VAL A 152 -6.74 -34.95 -12.47
N PRO A 153 -6.57 -35.86 -11.51
CA PRO A 153 -7.30 -37.12 -11.51
C PRO A 153 -8.79 -36.82 -11.41
N LYS A 154 -9.55 -37.22 -12.45
CA LYS A 154 -11.01 -37.13 -12.43
C LYS A 154 -11.52 -38.18 -11.46
N ILE A 155 -11.87 -37.76 -10.25
CA ILE A 155 -12.59 -38.61 -9.32
C ILE A 155 -14.03 -38.69 -9.84
N GLU A 156 -14.36 -39.79 -10.51
CA GLU A 156 -15.74 -40.10 -10.87
C GLU A 156 -16.52 -40.34 -9.57
N LEU A 157 -17.49 -39.47 -9.32
CA LEU A 157 -18.35 -39.57 -8.15
C LEU A 157 -19.56 -40.42 -8.53
N ASP A 158 -19.61 -41.62 -7.97
CA ASP A 158 -20.77 -42.50 -8.03
C ASP A 158 -22.03 -41.76 -7.58
N GLU A 159 -23.19 -42.20 -8.09
CA GLU A 159 -24.50 -41.61 -7.77
C GLU A 159 -24.74 -41.59 -6.24
N THR A 160 -24.32 -42.65 -5.55
CA THR A 160 -24.38 -42.76 -4.08
C THR A 160 -23.56 -41.69 -3.37
N MET A 161 -22.36 -41.36 -3.88
CA MET A 161 -21.50 -40.33 -3.29
C MET A 161 -22.06 -38.92 -3.49
N LYS A 162 -22.74 -38.69 -4.62
CA LYS A 162 -23.46 -37.43 -4.87
C LYS A 162 -24.63 -37.27 -3.91
N GLU A 163 -25.44 -38.31 -3.73
CA GLU A 163 -26.56 -38.32 -2.77
C GLU A 163 -26.08 -38.07 -1.33
N ILE A 164 -25.01 -38.75 -0.90
CA ILE A 164 -24.41 -38.52 0.42
C ILE A 164 -23.97 -37.06 0.58
N ARG A 165 -23.38 -36.46 -0.44
CA ARG A 165 -22.93 -35.06 -0.40
C ARG A 165 -24.09 -34.08 -0.33
N GLU A 166 -25.16 -34.33 -1.07
CA GLU A 166 -26.37 -33.50 -1.04
C GLU A 166 -27.09 -33.61 0.29
N LEU A 167 -27.28 -34.84 0.80
CA LEU A 167 -27.85 -35.08 2.11
C LEU A 167 -27.01 -34.42 3.22
N ALA A 168 -25.68 -34.55 3.16
CA ALA A 168 -24.78 -33.89 4.09
C ALA A 168 -24.91 -32.36 4.04
N ARG A 169 -25.12 -31.77 2.86
CA ARG A 169 -25.39 -30.32 2.71
C ARG A 169 -26.70 -29.93 3.37
N GLN A 170 -27.77 -30.69 3.15
CA GLN A 170 -29.08 -30.46 3.78
C GLN A 170 -28.96 -30.54 5.32
N ILE A 171 -28.27 -31.54 5.85
CA ILE A 171 -28.03 -31.71 7.30
C ILE A 171 -27.25 -30.52 7.86
N ARG A 172 -26.17 -30.07 7.19
CA ARG A 172 -25.38 -28.92 7.65
C ARG A 172 -26.19 -27.63 7.66
N ASN A 173 -26.97 -27.39 6.60
CA ASN A 173 -27.84 -26.22 6.51
C ASN A 173 -28.91 -26.25 7.60
N LYS A 174 -29.55 -27.40 7.84
CA LYS A 174 -30.55 -27.52 8.90
C LYS A 174 -29.95 -27.35 10.30
N LYS A 175 -28.75 -27.90 10.54
CA LYS A 175 -28.00 -27.67 11.80
C LYS A 175 -27.65 -26.20 12.00
N ALA A 176 -27.25 -25.49 10.94
CA ALA A 176 -26.95 -24.06 11.01
C ALA A 176 -28.19 -23.25 11.41
N VAL A 177 -29.33 -23.48 10.74
CA VAL A 177 -30.61 -22.84 11.07
C VAL A 177 -30.99 -23.08 12.53
N LEU A 178 -30.93 -24.33 13.01
CA LEU A 178 -31.26 -24.66 14.41
C LEU A 178 -30.31 -23.98 15.41
N LYS A 179 -29.03 -23.85 15.07
CA LYS A 179 -28.03 -23.15 15.90
C LYS A 179 -28.35 -21.65 15.97
N ASP A 180 -28.73 -21.04 14.86
CA ASP A 180 -29.08 -19.62 14.79
C ASP A 180 -30.39 -19.34 15.52
N GLU A 181 -31.43 -20.16 15.33
CA GLU A 181 -32.67 -20.12 16.10
C GLU A 181 -32.40 -20.24 17.60
N SER A 182 -31.55 -21.19 18.02
CA SER A 182 -31.16 -21.32 19.42
C SER A 182 -30.41 -20.09 19.95
N ARG A 183 -29.56 -19.47 19.13
CA ARG A 183 -28.81 -18.28 19.53
C ARG A 183 -29.74 -17.08 19.70
N LEU A 184 -30.68 -16.87 18.78
CA LEU A 184 -31.70 -15.83 18.86
C LEU A 184 -32.54 -15.96 20.14
N ILE A 185 -32.95 -17.19 20.48
CA ILE A 185 -33.70 -17.45 21.72
C ILE A 185 -32.87 -17.10 22.97
N LYS A 186 -31.58 -17.46 22.99
CA LYS A 186 -30.66 -17.20 24.12
C LYS A 186 -30.20 -15.74 24.22
N GLN A 187 -30.22 -14.99 23.12
CA GLN A 187 -29.82 -13.58 23.07
C GLN A 187 -30.81 -12.65 23.80
N SER A 188 -32.05 -13.10 23.98
CA SER A 188 -33.05 -12.35 24.76
C SER A 188 -32.65 -12.32 26.25
N THR A 189 -32.50 -11.13 26.82
CA THR A 189 -32.23 -10.90 28.25
C THR A 189 -33.44 -11.13 29.16
N LYS A 190 -34.62 -11.42 28.58
CA LYS A 190 -35.86 -11.69 29.31
C LYS A 190 -35.86 -13.14 29.83
N PRO A 191 -36.47 -13.40 31.02
CA PRO A 191 -36.59 -14.76 31.54
C PRO A 191 -37.34 -15.66 30.54
N VAL A 192 -36.84 -16.89 30.36
CA VAL A 192 -37.47 -17.87 29.46
C VAL A 192 -38.80 -18.31 30.06
N MET A 193 -39.90 -17.86 29.46
CA MET A 193 -41.24 -18.22 29.94
C MET A 193 -41.48 -19.73 29.83
N PRO A 194 -42.09 -20.37 30.85
CA PRO A 194 -42.37 -21.80 30.81
C PRO A 194 -43.35 -22.10 29.67
N ARG A 195 -43.16 -23.27 29.04
CA ARG A 195 -44.00 -23.70 27.91
C ARG A 195 -45.48 -23.70 28.28
N THR A 196 -45.85 -23.95 29.54
CA THR A 196 -47.22 -24.01 30.07
C THR A 196 -47.94 -22.66 30.21
N SER A 197 -47.22 -21.54 30.13
CA SER A 197 -47.80 -20.20 30.34
C SER A 197 -48.71 -19.73 29.20
N ARG A 198 -49.72 -18.91 29.56
CA ARG A 198 -50.68 -18.32 28.59
C ARG A 198 -50.01 -17.46 27.50
N ALA A 199 -48.85 -16.86 27.81
CA ALA A 199 -48.09 -16.07 26.86
C ALA A 199 -47.54 -16.91 25.67
N ARG A 200 -47.35 -18.22 25.87
CA ARG A 200 -46.88 -19.17 24.84
C ARG A 200 -48.00 -19.98 24.18
N ASP A 201 -49.27 -19.67 24.45
CA ASP A 201 -50.41 -20.37 23.83
C ASP A 201 -50.45 -20.19 22.31
N ARG A 202 -50.01 -19.03 21.80
CA ARG A 202 -49.92 -18.78 20.34
C ARG A 202 -48.80 -19.55 19.66
N ASP A 203 -47.73 -19.86 20.38
CA ASP A 203 -46.61 -20.65 19.85
C ASP A 203 -46.91 -22.15 19.88
N ARG A 204 -47.81 -22.59 20.76
CA ARG A 204 -48.32 -23.97 20.85
C ARG A 204 -49.62 -24.15 20.06
N SER A 205 -49.72 -23.52 18.89
CA SER A 205 -50.89 -23.70 18.06
C SER A 205 -50.94 -25.13 17.50
N THR A 206 -52.15 -25.68 17.41
CA THR A 206 -52.38 -27.00 16.84
C THR A 206 -52.00 -27.07 15.35
N THR A 207 -51.93 -25.92 14.68
CA THR A 207 -51.45 -25.79 13.30
C THR A 207 -49.94 -26.02 13.21
N LYS A 208 -49.13 -25.29 13.99
CA LYS A 208 -47.67 -25.44 14.01
C LYS A 208 -47.26 -26.87 14.37
N LEU A 209 -47.96 -27.49 15.33
CA LEU A 209 -47.71 -28.88 15.71
C LEU A 209 -47.95 -29.86 14.55
N ARG A 210 -49.04 -29.67 13.77
CA ARG A 210 -49.32 -30.49 12.59
C ARG A 210 -48.24 -30.29 11.53
N ASP A 211 -47.94 -29.04 11.18
CA ASP A 211 -46.96 -28.71 10.14
C ASP A 211 -45.57 -29.26 10.46
N GLU A 212 -45.15 -29.25 11.74
CA GLU A 212 -43.85 -29.80 12.16
C GLU A 212 -43.82 -31.33 12.14
N MET A 213 -44.91 -32.00 12.54
CA MET A 213 -45.00 -33.47 12.54
C MET A 213 -45.14 -34.05 11.14
N GLU A 214 -45.89 -33.37 10.26
CA GLU A 214 -46.03 -33.75 8.85
C GLU A 214 -44.70 -33.60 8.10
N LYS A 215 -43.92 -32.53 8.39
CA LYS A 215 -42.54 -32.38 7.88
C LYS A 215 -41.59 -33.49 8.35
N LEU A 216 -41.87 -34.13 9.49
CA LEU A 216 -41.12 -35.28 9.99
C LEU A 216 -41.64 -36.62 9.44
N GLY A 217 -42.67 -36.59 8.58
CA GLY A 217 -43.24 -37.77 7.93
C GLY A 217 -44.38 -38.46 8.69
N VAL A 218 -44.97 -37.80 9.71
CA VAL A 218 -46.12 -38.34 10.45
C VAL A 218 -47.41 -37.84 9.81
N ASP A 219 -48.28 -38.76 9.36
CA ASP A 219 -49.60 -38.41 8.84
C ASP A 219 -50.53 -37.91 9.97
N MET A 220 -50.92 -36.64 9.88
CA MET A 220 -51.77 -35.94 10.85
C MET A 220 -53.15 -35.59 10.27
N SER A 221 -53.61 -36.30 9.23
CA SER A 221 -54.91 -36.10 8.60
C SER A 221 -56.08 -36.57 9.48
N ASP A 222 -55.95 -37.71 10.16
CA ASP A 222 -57.06 -38.37 10.87
C ASP A 222 -57.19 -37.91 12.34
N THR A 223 -57.57 -36.64 12.54
CA THR A 223 -57.56 -35.99 13.87
C THR A 223 -58.85 -36.11 14.69
N LYS A 224 -59.79 -36.99 14.27
CA LYS A 224 -61.13 -37.13 14.88
C LYS A 224 -61.10 -37.62 16.33
N LYS A 225 -60.15 -38.50 16.69
CA LYS A 225 -59.98 -39.02 18.06
C LYS A 225 -58.95 -38.24 18.89
N ALA A 226 -58.26 -37.28 18.29
CA ALA A 226 -57.15 -36.61 18.93
C ALA A 226 -57.61 -35.57 19.96
N ASN A 227 -56.93 -35.51 21.11
CA ASN A 227 -57.33 -34.60 22.20
C ASN A 227 -56.99 -33.12 21.93
N PHE A 228 -56.09 -32.83 20.98
CA PHE A 228 -55.68 -31.46 20.66
C PHE A 228 -56.69 -30.69 19.78
N THR A 229 -57.68 -31.37 19.19
CA THR A 229 -58.78 -30.75 18.42
C THR A 229 -60.03 -30.47 19.27
N LYS A 230 -60.07 -30.99 20.50
CA LYS A 230 -61.20 -30.85 21.43
C LYS A 230 -61.13 -29.50 22.15
N THR A 231 -61.49 -28.42 21.47
CA THR A 231 -61.67 -27.10 22.12
C THR A 231 -63.09 -26.97 22.67
N ARG A 232 -63.24 -26.91 23.99
CA ARG A 232 -64.53 -26.60 24.63
C ARG A 232 -64.82 -25.10 24.47
N SER A 233 -65.63 -24.72 23.48
CA SER A 233 -66.03 -23.33 23.27
C SER A 233 -66.86 -22.85 24.47
N ARG A 234 -66.37 -21.84 25.20
CA ARG A 234 -67.22 -21.10 26.16
C ARG A 234 -68.16 -20.22 25.33
N SER A 235 -69.44 -20.59 25.29
CA SER A 235 -70.51 -19.97 24.50
C SER A 235 -70.82 -18.50 24.82
N ARG A 236 -70.20 -17.89 25.84
CA ARG A 236 -70.52 -16.52 26.29
C ARG A 236 -69.87 -15.39 25.48
N SER A 237 -69.11 -15.70 24.42
CA SER A 237 -68.38 -14.70 23.63
C SER A 237 -68.61 -14.81 22.11
N GLN A 238 -69.75 -15.35 21.68
CA GLN A 238 -70.16 -15.37 20.26
C GLN A 238 -71.23 -14.31 19.91
N SER A 239 -71.75 -13.55 20.89
CA SER A 239 -72.79 -12.52 20.66
C SER A 239 -72.27 -11.08 20.58
N ALA A 240 -70.95 -10.88 20.42
CA ALA A 240 -70.40 -9.57 20.11
C ALA A 240 -69.60 -9.68 18.82
N THR A 241 -70.14 -9.13 17.73
CA THR A 241 -69.36 -8.84 16.54
C THR A 241 -68.18 -7.96 16.97
N VAL A 242 -66.97 -8.38 16.60
CA VAL A 242 -65.76 -7.59 16.84
C VAL A 242 -65.96 -6.27 16.08
N ALA A 243 -66.28 -5.20 16.80
CA ALA A 243 -66.16 -3.86 16.27
C ALA A 243 -64.73 -3.74 15.73
N LYS A 244 -64.59 -3.56 14.41
CA LYS A 244 -63.32 -3.23 13.76
C LYS A 244 -62.79 -1.96 14.40
N ARG A 245 -62.06 -2.08 15.51
CA ARG A 245 -61.18 -1.01 15.98
C ARG A 245 -60.08 -0.91 14.94
N ALA A 246 -60.25 0.01 14.01
CA ALA A 246 -59.17 0.46 13.17
C ALA A 246 -57.98 0.76 14.10
N ARG A 247 -56.85 0.09 13.87
CA ARG A 247 -55.58 0.50 14.45
C ARG A 247 -55.25 1.86 13.85
N VAL A 248 -55.78 2.91 14.44
CA VAL A 248 -55.26 4.25 14.26
C VAL A 248 -54.00 4.28 15.10
N ASP A 249 -52.87 4.33 14.41
CA ASP A 249 -51.57 4.51 15.01
C ASP A 249 -51.63 5.67 16.01
N SER A 250 -50.97 5.49 17.15
CA SER A 250 -51.14 6.22 18.40
C SER A 250 -51.36 7.74 18.26
N ARG A 251 -52.62 8.18 18.10
CA ARG A 251 -53.02 9.54 18.45
C ARG A 251 -53.33 9.56 19.93
N THR A 252 -52.35 9.96 20.71
CA THR A 252 -52.53 10.36 22.11
C THR A 252 -53.71 11.34 22.21
N ARG A 253 -54.69 10.96 23.03
CA ARG A 253 -55.72 11.79 23.69
C ARG A 253 -55.74 13.27 23.26
N SER A 254 -56.82 13.67 22.57
CA SER A 254 -57.35 15.05 22.47
C SER A 254 -56.38 16.16 22.87
N VAL A 255 -55.38 16.45 22.02
CA VAL A 255 -54.61 17.69 22.10
C VAL A 255 -55.37 18.72 21.28
N SER A 256 -55.71 19.87 21.86
CA SER A 256 -56.52 20.93 21.22
C SER A 256 -55.85 21.60 20.00
N ARG A 257 -54.61 21.23 19.67
CA ARG A 257 -53.85 21.76 18.54
C ARG A 257 -53.27 20.61 17.71
N PRO A 258 -53.42 20.62 16.37
CA PRO A 258 -52.75 19.65 15.51
C PRO A 258 -51.23 19.81 15.62
N ALA A 259 -50.47 18.74 15.36
CA ALA A 259 -49.01 18.80 15.45
C ALA A 259 -48.43 19.79 14.41
N ARG A 260 -47.27 20.39 14.73
CA ARG A 260 -46.67 21.48 13.93
C ARG A 260 -46.32 21.05 12.50
N ASP A 261 -46.05 19.76 12.28
CA ASP A 261 -45.77 19.16 10.97
C ASP A 261 -47.03 18.89 10.13
N GLU A 262 -48.22 19.04 10.71
CA GLU A 262 -49.53 18.89 10.02
C GLU A 262 -50.17 20.26 9.73
N GLN A 263 -49.78 21.30 10.48
CA GLN A 263 -50.25 22.67 10.28
C GLN A 263 -49.69 23.24 8.97
N GLY A 264 -50.55 23.42 7.97
CA GLY A 264 -50.19 24.03 6.67
C GLY A 264 -50.16 23.06 5.49
N VAL A 265 -50.43 21.76 5.69
CA VAL A 265 -50.53 20.77 4.61
C VAL A 265 -51.97 20.27 4.52
N LYS A 266 -52.59 20.46 3.35
CA LYS A 266 -54.04 20.21 3.15
C LYS A 266 -54.43 18.74 3.13
N ASP A 267 -53.55 17.84 2.66
CA ASP A 267 -53.87 16.44 2.40
C ASP A 267 -52.81 15.48 2.98
N VAL A 268 -53.24 14.30 3.41
CA VAL A 268 -52.42 13.24 3.99
C VAL A 268 -51.40 12.71 2.97
N ALA A 269 -51.76 12.67 1.68
CA ALA A 269 -50.82 12.30 0.62
C ALA A 269 -49.67 13.31 0.50
N MET A 270 -49.99 14.59 0.63
CA MET A 270 -49.01 15.68 0.60
C MET A 270 -48.13 15.68 1.86
N GLN A 271 -48.69 15.35 3.02
CA GLN A 271 -47.95 15.19 4.27
C GLN A 271 -46.92 14.05 4.17
N LYS A 272 -47.31 12.91 3.61
CA LYS A 272 -46.38 11.79 3.34
C LYS A 272 -45.26 12.18 2.39
N ARG A 273 -45.58 12.92 1.31
CA ARG A 273 -44.57 13.43 0.37
C ARG A 273 -43.60 14.39 1.04
N ALA A 274 -44.09 15.34 1.85
CA ALA A 274 -43.25 16.28 2.59
C ALA A 274 -42.31 15.57 3.59
N LYS A 275 -42.82 14.56 4.32
CA LYS A 275 -42.00 13.74 5.23
C LYS A 275 -40.90 12.99 4.49
N ASN A 276 -41.20 12.38 3.35
CA ASN A 276 -40.20 11.70 2.52
C ASN A 276 -39.14 12.67 1.99
N LEU A 277 -39.55 13.85 1.52
CA LEU A 277 -38.64 14.88 1.05
C LEU A 277 -37.68 15.35 2.16
N ALA A 278 -38.22 15.60 3.35
CA ALA A 278 -37.42 15.98 4.52
C ALA A 278 -36.41 14.88 4.91
N HIS A 279 -36.84 13.62 4.96
CA HIS A 279 -35.94 12.49 5.23
C HIS A 279 -34.80 12.38 4.20
N VAL A 280 -35.10 12.56 2.91
CA VAL A 280 -34.09 12.53 1.86
C VAL A 280 -33.14 13.72 1.97
N ALA A 281 -33.65 14.93 2.23
CA ALA A 281 -32.86 16.14 2.37
C ALA A 281 -31.88 16.08 3.57
N ILE A 282 -32.36 15.62 4.73
CA ILE A 282 -31.55 15.42 5.93
C ILE A 282 -30.51 14.32 5.67
N ALA A 283 -30.95 13.16 5.14
CA ALA A 283 -30.06 12.03 4.90
C ALA A 283 -28.92 12.35 3.94
N LYS A 284 -29.16 13.14 2.88
CA LYS A 284 -28.12 13.58 1.93
C LYS A 284 -26.99 14.34 2.63
N LYS A 285 -27.30 15.15 3.65
CA LYS A 285 -26.31 15.94 4.39
C LYS A 285 -25.65 15.14 5.50
N THR A 286 -26.43 14.38 6.28
CA THR A 286 -25.93 13.72 7.49
C THR A 286 -25.29 12.36 7.21
N LYS A 287 -25.88 11.51 6.36
CA LYS A 287 -25.39 10.14 6.14
C LYS A 287 -24.04 10.11 5.43
N LYS A 288 -23.83 10.99 4.44
CA LYS A 288 -22.57 11.04 3.68
C LYS A 288 -21.36 11.33 4.57
N MET A 289 -21.54 12.19 5.57
CA MET A 289 -20.47 12.67 6.46
C MET A 289 -20.52 12.01 7.85
N GLY A 290 -21.46 11.10 8.10
CA GLY A 290 -21.62 10.42 9.39
C GLY A 290 -22.03 11.34 10.55
N LEU A 291 -22.74 12.44 10.27
CA LEU A 291 -23.15 13.42 11.28
C LEU A 291 -24.25 12.87 12.19
N LYS A 292 -24.22 13.24 13.47
CA LYS A 292 -25.22 12.80 14.47
C LYS A 292 -26.63 13.35 14.19
N GLY A 293 -26.71 14.46 13.46
CA GLY A 293 -27.95 15.13 13.08
C GLY A 293 -27.66 16.40 12.29
N GLU A 294 -28.71 17.16 11.93
CA GLU A 294 -28.56 18.42 11.19
C GLU A 294 -27.87 19.53 11.99
N ALA A 295 -27.90 19.46 13.33
CA ALA A 295 -27.27 20.42 14.21
C ALA A 295 -25.77 20.16 14.43
N ASP A 296 -25.26 19.00 13.99
CA ASP A 296 -23.87 18.59 14.21
C ASP A 296 -22.95 19.28 13.19
N ARG A 297 -22.40 20.42 13.60
CA ARG A 297 -21.50 21.29 12.81
C ARG A 297 -20.11 21.38 13.42
N PHE A 298 -19.70 20.37 14.19
CA PHE A 298 -18.40 20.36 14.84
C PHE A 298 -17.26 20.25 13.82
N ILE A 299 -16.28 21.15 13.91
CA ILE A 299 -15.08 21.14 13.07
C ILE A 299 -13.91 20.64 13.92
N GLY A 300 -13.51 19.39 13.70
CA GLY A 300 -12.34 18.81 14.36
C GLY A 300 -11.03 19.35 13.82
N THR A 301 -10.05 19.57 14.71
CA THR A 301 -8.69 19.99 14.33
C THR A 301 -7.89 18.79 13.81
N LYS A 302 -7.79 18.64 12.49
CA LYS A 302 -7.09 17.50 11.84
C LYS A 302 -5.59 17.42 12.16
N LYS A 303 -4.93 18.56 12.30
CA LYS A 303 -3.49 18.67 12.60
C LYS A 303 -3.27 19.53 13.85
N PRO A 304 -3.49 18.99 15.05
CA PRO A 304 -3.30 19.77 16.27
C PRO A 304 -1.82 20.10 16.48
N LYS A 305 -1.52 21.38 16.76
CA LYS A 305 -0.14 21.90 16.83
C LYS A 305 0.76 21.11 17.79
N HIS A 306 0.26 20.71 18.95
CA HIS A 306 1.05 19.97 19.96
C HIS A 306 1.50 18.57 19.50
N LEU A 307 0.94 18.02 18.41
CA LEU A 307 1.43 16.77 17.82
C LEU A 307 2.48 16.98 16.71
N TYR A 308 2.40 18.11 16.01
CA TYR A 308 3.17 18.34 14.77
C TYR A 308 4.22 19.45 14.89
N ALA A 309 4.26 20.19 16.00
CA ALA A 309 5.22 21.25 16.23
C ALA A 309 6.03 21.00 17.51
N GLY A 310 7.33 21.26 17.44
CA GLY A 310 8.29 21.01 18.52
C GLY A 310 9.12 19.74 18.31
N LYS A 311 10.29 19.68 18.95
CA LYS A 311 11.15 18.49 19.00
C LYS A 311 11.37 18.12 20.46
N ARG A 312 11.40 16.81 20.76
CA ARG A 312 11.64 16.32 22.11
C ARG A 312 13.11 16.49 22.49
N GLY A 313 13.40 17.40 23.42
CA GLY A 313 14.73 17.58 24.00
C GLY A 313 15.01 16.62 25.16
N ILE A 314 16.18 16.77 25.78
CA ILE A 314 16.55 16.12 27.04
C ILE A 314 15.94 16.91 28.21
N GLY A 315 15.17 16.24 29.07
CA GLY A 315 14.48 16.85 30.21
C GLY A 315 12.99 16.50 30.29
N LYS A 316 12.17 17.46 30.74
CA LYS A 316 10.71 17.30 30.85
C LYS A 316 10.09 17.14 29.46
N THR A 317 9.09 16.26 29.38
CA THR A 317 8.36 15.97 28.14
C THR A 317 6.89 16.40 28.25
N ASP A 318 6.29 16.77 27.12
CA ASP A 318 4.92 17.31 27.06
C ASP A 318 3.82 16.26 27.27
N ARG A 319 4.15 14.98 27.15
CA ARG A 319 3.22 13.87 27.32
C ARG A 319 3.89 12.74 28.10
N ARG A 320 3.10 12.09 28.96
CA ARG A 320 3.53 10.95 29.79
C ARG A 320 3.85 9.73 28.95
#